data_AF-A0AAU3KNC4-F1
#
_entry.id   AF-A0AAU3KNC4-F1
#
_cell.length_a   1.000
_cell.length_b   1.000
_cell.length_c   1.000
_cell.angle_alpha   90.00
_cell.angle_beta   90.00
_cell.angle_gamma   90.00
#
_symmetry.space_group_name_H-M   'P 1'
#
loop_
_entity.id
_entity.type
_entity.pdbx_description
1 polymer ?
#
loop_
_entity_poly.entity_id
_entity_poly.type
_entity_poly.pdbx_seq_one_letter_code
_entity_poly.pdbx_strand_id
1 'polypeptide(L)'
;MSTQNKPLARFVVMYDLPVDVEAFERHYWDVHIPLAKQLPGLRRYTVSKDARPVMGEPYYLVGMLDWDDMAALGVAFESEIGRQCAADVAILAGYATIRSMVVQLDEA
;
A
#
# COMPACT_ATOMS: atom_id res chain seq x y z
N MET A 1 -13.81 28.14 -7.00
CA MET A 1 -12.73 27.43 -7.70
C MET A 1 -12.06 26.53 -6.68
N SER A 2 -12.39 25.24 -6.69
CA SER A 2 -11.88 24.30 -5.69
C SER A 2 -10.46 23.90 -6.07
N THR A 3 -9.47 24.36 -5.32
CA THR A 3 -8.16 23.71 -5.26
C THR A 3 -8.40 22.33 -4.64
N GLN A 4 -8.64 21.31 -5.48
CA GLN A 4 -8.51 19.94 -4.98
C GLN A 4 -7.07 19.78 -4.55
N ASN A 5 -6.86 19.67 -3.24
CA ASN A 5 -5.55 19.41 -2.67
C ASN A 5 -5.13 18.02 -3.20
N LYS A 6 -4.15 17.98 -4.10
CA LYS A 6 -3.58 16.70 -4.56
C LYS A 6 -2.94 16.05 -3.33
N PRO A 7 -3.12 14.73 -3.10
CA PRO A 7 -2.40 14.04 -2.05
C PRO A 7 -0.89 14.24 -2.23
N LEU A 8 -0.19 14.68 -1.18
CA LEU A 8 1.24 14.93 -1.21
C LEU A 8 2.06 13.80 -0.57
N ALA A 9 1.42 12.80 0.04
CA ALA A 9 2.10 11.63 0.58
C ALA A 9 1.53 10.34 -0.01
N ARG A 10 2.42 9.47 -0.49
CA ARG A 10 2.06 8.16 -1.02
C ARG A 10 2.89 7.07 -0.37
N PHE A 11 2.22 6.00 0.07
CA PHE A 11 2.85 4.73 0.40
C PHE A 11 2.74 3.79 -0.78
N VAL A 12 3.86 3.24 -1.24
CA VAL A 12 3.92 2.23 -2.29
C VAL A 12 4.44 0.94 -1.68
N VAL A 13 3.74 -0.16 -1.93
CA VAL A 13 4.14 -1.51 -1.53
C VAL A 13 4.13 -2.41 -2.75
N MET A 14 5.18 -3.20 -2.91
CA MET A 14 5.36 -4.13 -4.02
C MET A 14 5.67 -5.52 -3.49
N TYR A 15 5.02 -6.51 -4.10
CA TYR A 15 5.14 -7.92 -3.76
C TYR A 15 5.77 -8.65 -4.93
N ASP A 16 6.83 -9.41 -4.67
CA ASP A 16 7.35 -10.41 -5.61
C ASP A 16 6.31 -11.54 -5.77
N LEU A 17 6.54 -12.49 -6.70
CA LEU A 17 5.63 -13.62 -6.90
C LEU A 17 5.47 -14.43 -5.60
N PRO A 18 4.24 -14.61 -5.07
CA PRO A 18 4.03 -15.41 -3.88
C PRO A 18 4.36 -16.89 -4.07
N VAL A 19 4.85 -17.55 -3.04
CA VAL A 19 5.09 -19.00 -3.03
C VAL A 19 3.80 -19.83 -3.07
N ASP A 20 2.70 -19.23 -2.60
CA ASP A 20 1.32 -19.72 -2.72
C ASP A 20 0.43 -18.55 -3.15
N VAL A 21 0.11 -18.50 -4.45
CA VAL A 21 -0.63 -17.39 -5.06
C VAL A 21 -2.07 -17.36 -4.54
N GLU A 22 -2.75 -18.50 -4.47
CA GLU A 22 -4.16 -18.54 -4.09
C GLU A 22 -4.35 -18.10 -2.64
N ALA A 23 -3.50 -18.60 -1.72
CA ALA A 23 -3.53 -18.21 -0.32
C ALA A 23 -3.21 -16.71 -0.13
N PHE A 24 -2.18 -16.22 -0.83
CA PHE A 24 -1.82 -14.80 -0.82
C PHE A 24 -2.98 -13.93 -1.30
N GLU A 25 -3.57 -14.25 -2.46
CA GLU A 25 -4.64 -13.44 -3.04
C GLU A 25 -5.86 -13.41 -2.14
N ARG A 26 -6.29 -14.56 -1.64
CA ARG A 26 -7.42 -14.63 -0.71
C ARG A 26 -7.18 -13.75 0.52
N HIS A 27 -6.01 -13.84 1.15
CA HIS A 27 -5.68 -13.02 2.31
C HIS A 27 -5.59 -11.53 1.94
N TYR A 28 -4.97 -11.20 0.82
CA TYR A 28 -4.78 -9.83 0.37
C TYR A 28 -6.11 -9.12 0.08
N TRP A 29 -7.00 -9.78 -0.67
CA TRP A 29 -8.28 -9.20 -1.09
C TRP A 29 -9.35 -9.24 0.00
N ASP A 30 -9.44 -10.33 0.77
CA ASP A 30 -10.53 -10.53 1.73
C ASP A 30 -10.21 -9.97 3.13
N VAL A 31 -8.92 -9.85 3.48
CA VAL A 31 -8.48 -9.43 4.83
C VAL A 31 -7.71 -8.12 4.77
N HIS A 32 -6.59 -8.10 4.03
CA HIS A 32 -5.65 -6.98 4.07
C HIS A 32 -6.26 -5.68 3.54
N ILE A 33 -6.88 -5.70 2.35
CA ILE A 33 -7.48 -4.49 1.77
C ILE A 33 -8.62 -3.93 2.61
N PRO A 34 -9.62 -4.72 3.07
CA PRO A 34 -10.66 -4.21 3.96
C PRO A 34 -10.13 -3.60 5.26
N LEU A 35 -9.06 -4.17 5.83
CA LEU A 35 -8.39 -3.62 7.00
C LEU A 35 -7.69 -2.28 6.67
N ALA A 36 -6.85 -2.25 5.65
CA ALA A 36 -6.09 -1.06 5.26
C ALA A 36 -6.99 0.10 4.80
N LYS A 37 -8.17 -0.18 4.23
CA LYS A 37 -9.17 0.85 3.89
C LYS A 37 -9.72 1.60 5.10
N GLN A 38 -9.52 1.10 6.31
CA GLN A 38 -9.91 1.76 7.56
C GLN A 38 -8.81 2.69 8.11
N LEU A 39 -7.65 2.80 7.44
CA LEU A 39 -6.58 3.69 7.86
C LEU A 39 -7.08 5.15 7.93
N PRO A 40 -6.84 5.86 9.05
CA PRO A 40 -7.24 7.25 9.19
C PRO A 40 -6.69 8.14 8.07
N GLY A 41 -7.54 9.02 7.54
CA GLY A 41 -7.12 10.01 6.54
C GLY A 41 -6.78 9.44 5.14
N LEU A 42 -6.94 8.14 4.91
CA LEU A 42 -6.68 7.52 3.61
C LEU A 42 -7.58 8.15 2.53
N ARG A 43 -6.96 8.65 1.47
CA ARG A 43 -7.66 9.28 0.33
C ARG A 43 -7.91 8.33 -0.81
N ARG A 44 -6.97 7.42 -1.04
CA ARG A 44 -7.01 6.50 -2.17
C ARG A 44 -6.25 5.22 -1.83
N TYR A 45 -6.78 4.08 -2.26
CA TYR A 45 -6.04 2.82 -2.34
C TYR A 45 -6.27 2.23 -3.73
N THR A 46 -5.19 2.11 -4.50
CA THR A 46 -5.17 1.44 -5.81
C THR A 46 -4.22 0.26 -5.80
N VAL A 47 -4.53 -0.75 -6.60
CA VAL A 47 -3.72 -1.96 -6.77
C VAL A 47 -3.48 -2.20 -8.26
N SER A 48 -2.30 -2.71 -8.62
CA SER A 48 -1.97 -3.19 -9.96
C SER A 48 -1.39 -4.60 -9.90
N LYS A 49 -2.01 -5.53 -10.62
CA LYS A 49 -1.46 -6.87 -10.93
C LYS A 49 -0.80 -6.94 -12.31
N ASP A 50 -0.93 -5.88 -13.11
CA ASP A 50 -0.43 -5.80 -14.49
C ASP A 50 0.76 -4.84 -14.60
N ALA A 51 1.55 -4.70 -13.52
CA ALA A 51 2.73 -3.86 -13.51
C ALA A 51 3.78 -4.41 -14.50
N ARG A 52 4.15 -3.60 -15.50
CA ARG A 52 5.18 -3.95 -16.48
C ARG A 52 6.48 -3.20 -16.17
N PRO A 53 7.61 -3.90 -15.97
CA PRO A 53 8.86 -3.24 -15.69
C PRO A 53 9.34 -2.51 -16.95
N VAL A 54 9.79 -1.26 -16.78
CA VAL A 54 10.58 -0.55 -17.80
C VAL A 54 12.05 -0.91 -17.65
N MET A 55 12.51 -1.09 -16.40
CA MET A 55 13.84 -1.54 -16.01
C MET A 55 13.72 -2.43 -14.77
N GLY A 56 14.56 -3.47 -14.66
CA GLY A 56 14.54 -4.42 -13.55
C GLY A 56 13.48 -5.51 -13.68
N GLU A 57 13.23 -6.22 -12.57
CA GLU A 57 12.29 -7.34 -12.52
C GLU A 57 10.85 -6.87 -12.27
N PRO A 58 9.83 -7.58 -12.80
CA PRO A 58 8.43 -7.29 -12.53
C PRO A 58 8.08 -7.60 -11.07
N TYR A 59 7.10 -6.87 -10.55
CA TYR A 59 6.39 -7.24 -9.32
C TYR A 59 5.09 -7.96 -9.66
N TYR A 60 4.70 -8.93 -8.83
CA TYR A 60 3.41 -9.61 -8.96
C TYR A 60 2.25 -8.66 -8.65
N LEU A 61 2.41 -7.83 -7.62
CA LEU A 61 1.39 -6.88 -7.18
C LEU A 61 2.01 -5.59 -6.66
N VAL A 62 1.40 -4.45 -7.02
CA VAL A 62 1.76 -3.12 -6.50
C VAL A 62 0.54 -2.47 -5.87
N GLY A 63 0.61 -2.17 -4.58
CA GLY A 63 -0.36 -1.36 -3.84
C GLY A 63 0.12 0.09 -3.70
N MET A 64 -0.77 1.06 -3.88
CA MET A 64 -0.50 2.49 -3.73
C MET A 64 -1.59 3.13 -2.89
N LEU A 65 -1.19 3.76 -1.79
CA LEU A 65 -2.08 4.42 -0.83
C LEU A 65 -1.69 5.89 -0.68
N ASP A 66 -2.67 6.79 -0.68
CA ASP A 66 -2.45 8.24 -0.69
C ASP A 66 -3.06 8.95 0.53
N TRP A 67 -2.34 9.94 1.06
CA TRP A 67 -2.77 10.88 2.12
C TRP A 67 -2.52 12.33 1.70
N ASP A 68 -3.22 13.26 2.34
CA ASP A 68 -3.07 14.69 2.05
C ASP A 68 -1.62 15.17 2.23
N ASP A 69 -0.93 14.70 3.27
CA ASP A 69 0.45 15.02 3.57
C ASP A 69 1.14 13.93 4.42
N MET A 70 2.43 14.12 4.70
CA MET A 70 3.26 13.18 5.47
C MET A 70 2.82 13.08 6.95
N ALA A 71 2.26 14.14 7.52
CA ALA A 71 1.78 14.13 8.90
C ALA A 71 0.52 13.26 9.04
N ALA A 72 -0.43 13.38 8.10
CA ALA A 72 -1.62 12.56 8.03
C ALA A 72 -1.27 11.07 7.84
N LEU A 73 -0.29 10.75 7.00
CA LEU A 73 0.23 9.38 6.86
C LEU A 73 0.83 8.87 8.18
N GLY A 74 1.65 9.69 8.86
CA GLY A 74 2.24 9.33 10.15
C GLY A 74 1.19 8.98 11.20
N VAL A 75 0.16 9.82 11.34
CA VAL A 75 -0.99 9.56 12.22
C VAL A 75 -1.71 8.26 11.85
N ALA A 76 -1.87 7.98 10.56
CA ALA A 76 -2.50 6.75 10.10
C ALA A 76 -1.69 5.51 10.51
N PHE A 77 -0.36 5.55 10.38
CA PHE A 77 0.52 4.43 10.72
C PHE A 77 0.65 4.20 12.22
N GLU A 78 0.63 5.27 13.02
CA GLU A 78 0.65 5.19 14.50
C GLU A 78 -0.69 4.77 15.11
N SER A 79 -1.77 4.78 14.32
CA SER A 79 -3.11 4.40 14.78
C SER A 79 -3.21 2.92 15.15
N GLU A 80 -4.30 2.55 15.84
CA GLU A 80 -4.61 1.15 16.11
C GLU A 80 -4.77 0.33 14.83
N ILE A 81 -5.45 0.87 13.82
CA ILE A 81 -5.56 0.21 12.50
C ILE A 81 -4.19 0.09 11.82
N GLY A 82 -3.32 1.10 11.97
CA GLY A 82 -1.94 1.06 11.47
C GLY A 82 -1.13 -0.09 12.05
N ARG A 83 -1.21 -0.31 13.37
CA ARG A 83 -0.59 -1.45 14.03
C ARG A 83 -1.16 -2.79 13.58
N GLN A 84 -2.48 -2.88 13.39
CA GLN A 84 -3.13 -4.08 12.87
C GLN A 84 -2.68 -4.38 11.43
N CYS A 85 -2.57 -3.36 10.58
CA CYS A 85 -2.02 -3.51 9.23
C CYS A 85 -0.56 -4.00 9.26
N ALA A 86 0.27 -3.47 10.17
CA ALA A 86 1.66 -3.91 10.29
C ALA A 86 1.77 -5.38 10.72
N ALA A 87 0.91 -5.83 11.65
CA ALA A 87 0.83 -7.23 12.05
C ALA A 87 0.34 -8.12 10.89
N ASP A 88 -0.65 -7.66 10.13
CA ASP A 88 -1.18 -8.37 8.96
C ASP A 88 -0.14 -8.48 7.83
N VAL A 89 0.65 -7.44 7.59
CA VAL A 89 1.76 -7.47 6.61
C VAL A 89 2.81 -8.53 6.97
N ALA A 90 3.03 -8.84 8.26
CA ALA A 90 3.92 -9.93 8.64
C ALA A 90 3.41 -11.31 8.19
N ILE A 91 2.09 -11.48 8.06
CA ILE A 91 1.48 -12.69 7.48
C ILE A 91 1.75 -12.71 5.96
N LEU A 92 1.53 -11.58 5.28
CA LEU A 92 1.80 -11.45 3.84
C LEU A 92 3.27 -11.69 3.49
N ALA A 93 4.20 -11.28 4.36
CA ALA A 93 5.63 -11.51 4.21
C ALA A 93 6.02 -13.01 4.26
N GLY A 94 5.14 -13.86 4.79
CA GLY A 94 5.30 -15.31 4.72
C GLY A 94 5.02 -15.89 3.33
N TYR A 95 4.27 -15.17 2.48
CA TYR A 95 3.96 -15.62 1.12
C TYR A 95 4.88 -15.01 0.07
N ALA A 96 5.32 -13.76 0.23
CA ALA A 96 6.10 -13.05 -0.78
C ALA A 96 7.15 -12.13 -0.15
N THR A 97 8.24 -11.90 -0.88
CA THR A 97 9.15 -10.79 -0.56
C THR A 97 8.42 -9.47 -0.78
N ILE A 98 8.46 -8.59 0.23
CA ILE A 98 7.78 -7.29 0.21
C ILE A 98 8.84 -6.18 0.18
N ARG A 99 8.68 -5.23 -0.73
CA ARG A 99 9.42 -3.96 -0.73
C ARG A 99 8.43 -2.81 -0.62
N SER A 100 8.77 -1.77 0.14
CA SER A 100 7.88 -0.63 0.29
C SER A 100 8.63 0.67 0.53
N MET A 101 7.96 1.79 0.26
CA MET A 101 8.49 3.13 0.46
C MET A 101 7.37 4.13 0.67
N VAL A 102 7.65 5.16 1.47
CA VAL A 102 6.84 6.37 1.51
C VAL A 102 7.52 7.42 0.64
N VAL A 103 6.75 8.09 -0.21
CA VAL A 103 7.22 9.18 -1.06
C VAL A 103 6.37 10.42 -0.83
N GLN A 104 7.05 11.56 -0.70
CA GLN A 104 6.40 12.86 -0.82
C GLN A 104 6.30 13.23 -2.30
N LEU A 105 5.13 13.68 -2.73
CA LEU A 105 4.84 14.05 -4.11
C LEU A 105 4.97 15.57 -4.27
N ASP A 106 6.17 16.02 -4.63
CA ASP A 106 6.43 17.42 -4.94
C ASP A 106 6.10 17.73 -6.42
N GLU A 107 5.70 18.96 -6.72
CA GLU A 107 5.56 19.42 -8.11
C GLU A 107 6.94 19.81 -8.67
N ALA A 108 7.20 19.45 -9.94
CA ALA A 108 8.47 19.69 -10.63
C ALA A 108 8.50 21.02 -11.39
#